data_AF-A0A2M9JC88-F1
#
_entry.id   AF-A0A2M9JC88-F1
#
_cell.length_a   1.000
_cell.length_b   1.000
_cell.length_c   1.000
_cell.angle_alpha   90.00
_cell.angle_beta   90.00
_cell.angle_gamma   90.00
#
_symmetry.space_group_name_H-M   'P 1'
#
loop_
_entity.id
_entity.type
_entity.pdbx_description
1 polymer ?
#
loop_
_entity_poly.entity_id
_entity_poly.type
_entity_poly.pdbx_seq_one_letter_code
_entity_poly.pdbx_strand_id
1 'polypeptide(L)' 'MPGDTAVKPLAERPLMVMRVSRDGGRTYGPARVVNASQNLAPLLTSEWPLCRCKLCGGSR' A
#
# COMPACT_ATOMS: atom_id res chain seq x y z
N MET A 1 -1.69 41.27 -11.11
CA MET A 1 -2.52 40.09 -11.44
C MET A 1 -1.78 38.84 -10.98
N PRO A 2 -2.02 38.29 -9.78
CA PRO A 2 -1.56 36.95 -9.47
C PRO A 2 -2.68 35.99 -9.94
N GLY A 3 -2.50 35.18 -10.96
CA GLY A 3 -1.52 34.10 -10.99
C GLY A 3 -2.27 32.80 -10.68
N ASP A 4 -3.26 32.47 -11.52
CA ASP A 4 -4.10 31.27 -11.40
C ASP A 4 -3.23 30.03 -11.56
N THR A 5 -2.65 29.61 -10.45
CA THR A 5 -1.92 28.35 -10.38
C THR A 5 -2.99 27.27 -10.26
N ALA A 6 -3.41 26.69 -11.39
CA ALA A 6 -4.41 25.65 -11.42
C ALA A 6 -4.00 24.49 -10.50
N VAL A 7 -4.65 24.38 -9.34
CA VAL A 7 -4.47 23.26 -8.43
C VAL A 7 -5.20 22.07 -9.04
N LYS A 8 -4.45 21.10 -9.57
CA LYS A 8 -5.02 19.84 -10.07
C LYS A 8 -5.85 19.18 -8.96
N PRO A 9 -7.08 18.71 -9.24
CA PRO A 9 -7.92 18.07 -8.25
C PRO A 9 -7.15 16.92 -7.57
N LEU A 10 -7.26 16.81 -6.24
CA LEU A 10 -6.66 15.70 -5.48
C LEU A 10 -7.05 14.32 -6.03
N ALA A 11 -8.20 14.23 -6.71
CA ALA A 11 -8.66 13.02 -7.39
C ALA A 11 -7.69 12.47 -8.45
N GLU A 12 -6.86 13.33 -9.05
CA GLU A 12 -5.89 12.93 -10.08
C GLU A 12 -4.50 12.63 -9.51
N ARG A 13 -4.26 12.88 -8.22
CA ARG A 13 -2.96 12.63 -7.58
C ARG A 13 -3.05 11.35 -6.75
N PRO A 14 -2.07 10.44 -6.87
CA PRO A 14 -2.05 9.25 -6.03
C PRO A 14 -1.91 9.65 -4.57
N LEU A 15 -2.80 9.11 -3.73
CA LEU A 15 -2.78 9.34 -2.30
C LEU A 15 -1.67 8.51 -1.63
N MET A 16 -1.45 7.30 -2.14
CA MET A 16 -0.41 6.40 -1.63
C MET A 16 0.17 5.55 -2.76
N VAL A 17 1.48 5.34 -2.72
CA VAL A 17 2.15 4.36 -3.58
C VAL A 17 2.92 3.41 -2.67
N MET A 18 2.63 2.12 -2.77
CA MET A 18 3.25 1.09 -1.93
C MET A 18 3.91 0.01 -2.79
N ARG A 19 5.04 -0.51 -2.32
CA ARG A 19 5.64 -1.75 -2.80
C ARG A 19 5.81 -2.69 -1.63
N VAL A 20 5.49 -3.97 -1.82
CA VAL A 20 5.57 -4.98 -0.77
C VAL A 20 6.72 -5.93 -1.07
N SER A 21 7.58 -6.12 -0.09
CA SER A 21 8.57 -7.20 -0.09
C SER A 21 8.01 -8.41 0.64
N ARG A 22 8.34 -9.59 0.14
CA ARG A 22 7.99 -10.88 0.77
C ARG A 22 9.22 -11.68 1.22
N ASP A 23 10.41 -11.09 1.11
CA ASP A 23 11.71 -11.74 1.35
C ASP A 23 12.62 -10.90 2.26
N GLY A 24 12.02 -10.14 3.17
CA GLY A 24 12.76 -9.33 4.16
C GLY A 24 13.39 -8.07 3.57
N GLY A 25 12.79 -7.51 2.52
CA GLY A 25 13.24 -6.27 1.89
C GLY A 25 14.28 -6.45 0.80
N ARG A 26 14.58 -7.68 0.36
CA ARG A 26 15.59 -7.93 -0.69
C ARG A 26 15.03 -7.64 -2.08
N THR A 27 13.80 -8.09 -2.34
CA THR A 27 13.07 -7.78 -3.56
C THR A 27 11.70 -7.18 -3.24
N TYR A 28 11.24 -6.31 -4.13
CA TYR A 28 9.97 -5.63 -4.00
C TYR A 28 9.13 -5.91 -5.24
N GLY A 29 7.88 -6.32 -5.00
CA GLY A 29 6.89 -6.47 -6.06
C GLY A 29 6.56 -5.15 -6.78
N PRO A 30 5.61 -5.20 -7.73
CA PRO A 30 5.17 -4.03 -8.46
C PRO A 30 4.53 -2.99 -7.53
N ALA A 31 4.59 -1.73 -7.96
CA ALA A 31 3.96 -0.63 -7.23
C ALA A 31 2.44 -0.76 -7.26
N ARG A 32 1.81 -0.59 -6.10
CA ARG A 32 0.38 -0.45 -5.92
C ARG A 32 0.08 1.02 -5.68
N VAL A 33 -0.74 1.61 -6.55
CA VAL A 33 -1.13 3.01 -6.51
C VAL A 33 -2.56 3.10 -5.99
N VAL A 34 -2.73 3.84 -4.89
CA VAL A 34 -4.02 4.12 -4.26
C VAL A 34 -4.44 5.54 -4.61
N ASN A 35 -5.64 5.66 -5.19
CA ASN A 35 -6.23 6.94 -5.59
C ASN A 35 -7.53 7.19 -4.82
N ALA A 36 -7.93 8.45 -4.70
CA ALA A 36 -9.13 8.86 -3.95
C ALA A 36 -10.44 8.24 -4.47
N SER A 37 -10.49 7.90 -5.75
CA SER A 37 -11.66 7.33 -6.41
C SER A 37 -11.80 5.80 -6.28
N GLN A 38 -10.80 5.13 -5.70
CA GLN A 38 -10.84 3.68 -5.57
C GLN A 38 -11.78 3.24 -4.44
N ASN A 39 -12.72 2.36 -4.78
CA ASN A 39 -13.54 1.66 -3.80
C ASN A 39 -12.76 0.47 -3.24
N LEU A 40 -12.02 0.69 -2.16
CA LEU A 40 -11.18 -0.33 -1.53
C LEU A 40 -11.98 -1.17 -0.54
N ALA A 41 -11.69 -2.47 -0.49
CA ALA A 41 -12.21 -3.33 0.56
C ALA A 41 -11.76 -2.82 1.94
N PRO A 42 -12.60 -2.95 2.99
CA PRO A 42 -12.21 -2.58 4.34
C PRO A 42 -10.93 -3.30 4.76
N LEU A 43 -10.07 -2.58 5.49
CA LEU A 43 -8.82 -3.12 6.03
C LEU A 43 -9.13 -4.22 7.05
N LEU A 44 -9.15 -5.47 6.59
CA LEU A 44 -9.22 -6.64 7.44
C LEU A 44 -7.83 -6.86 8.04
N THR A 45 -7.66 -6.44 9.30
CA THR A 45 -6.38 -6.51 10.02
C THR A 45 -6.02 -7.92 10.50
N SER A 46 -6.84 -8.94 10.19
CA SER A 46 -6.74 -10.30 10.73
C SER A 46 -6.88 -11.40 9.68
N GLU A 47 -6.48 -11.17 8.42
CA GLU A 47 -6.60 -12.21 7.41
C GLU A 47 -5.61 -13.36 7.66
N TRP A 48 -6.18 -14.51 7.97
CA TRP A 48 -5.53 -15.76 8.32
C TRP A 48 -4.96 -16.44 7.04
N PRO A 49 -3.84 -17.18 7.10
CA PRO A 49 -3.11 -17.58 8.29
C PRO A 49 -2.14 -16.53 8.79
N LEU A 50 -2.00 -16.49 10.10
CA LEU A 50 -0.82 -15.93 10.75
C LEU A 50 0.44 -16.48 10.06
N CYS A 51 1.41 -15.60 9.86
CA CYS A 51 2.67 -15.92 9.23
C CYS A 51 3.24 -17.23 9.79
N ARG A 52 3.49 -18.23 8.94
CA ARG A 52 4.03 -19.54 9.34
C ARG A 52 5.55 -19.62 9.26
N CYS A 53 6.22 -18.47 9.37
CA CYS A 53 7.68 -18.42 9.36
C CYS A 53 8.26 -19.16 10.58
N LYS A 54 9.50 -19.69 10.51
CA LYS A 54 10.13 -20.36 11.67
C LYS A 54 10.15 -19.48 12.94
N LEU A 55 10.29 -18.16 12.77
CA LEU A 55 10.26 -17.20 13.89
C LEU A 55 8.86 -17.02 14.48
N CYS A 56 7.83 -17.16 13.64
CA CYS A 56 6.44 -16.87 13.93
C CYS A 56 5.69 -18.10 14.48
N GLY A 57 6.05 -19.29 13.98
CA GLY A 57 5.43 -20.57 14.29
C GLY A 57 6.05 -21.32 15.49
N GLY A 58 7.02 -20.74 16.18
CA GLY A 58 7.52 -21.24 17.47
C GLY A 58 8.31 -22.57 17.44
N SER A 59 8.52 -23.21 16.29
CA SER A 59 9.34 -24.42 16.19
C SER A 59 10.82 -24.04 16.22
N ARG A 60 11.39 -23.99 17.43
CA ARG A 60 12.84 -23.99 17.65
C ARG A 60 13.36 -25.42 17.68
#